data_AF-A0A972IXS5-F1
#
_entry.id   AF-A0A972IXS5-F1
#
_cell.length_a   1.000
_cell.length_b   1.000
_cell.length_c   1.000
_cell.angle_alpha   90.00
_cell.angle_beta   90.00
_cell.angle_gamma   90.00
#
_symmetry.space_group_name_H-M   'P 1'
#
loop_
_entity.id
_entity.type
_entity.pdbx_description
1 polymer ?
#
loop_
_entity_poly.entity_id
_entity_poly.type
_entity_poly.pdbx_seq_one_letter_code
_entity_poly.pdbx_strand_id
1 'polypeptide(L)'
;NAQSTADCPISDKLKLNAKREYDEYWKKSGKNVVNTEYGFSISFADQDELIKCNRKGMKFHISYDIKWFEKNLDYPTIMKNFSNVFEMFDMCWRSTLVSVKSQISALEKAFTVKGIRFYQRGNHFDWIDMISTAQMTMYYDFLKVHDIDLEMIFEWFFNEYLPEEFGVVGFSMKASSAANYVERCRTLASEMDGVLKQFRMYVRDGTIDRELFEISSEHLVIDGIQSFIQDKYAYPSGREIQNEMFMLFSDQSTLSYTSKTQTKYPTLFQMIKQENILIDDFEQYQISDIKWLIERGALRQNDGGSIELNIQRVGVLKDMYDHDVTCIRYLGGWTDALYEMKSAGDIRIENTLFSEPETDYLNYKLNKSEFSDGLDLRNKYVHSTYPQDEYVQRRDYIELLKIMVLIITKIYEEFCWWKDRKKVPINEL
;
A
#
# COMPACT_ATOMS: atom_id res chain seq x y z
N ASN A 1 21.72 0.79 10.23
CA ASN A 1 20.63 -0.16 10.54
C ASN A 1 20.85 -1.57 9.97
N ALA A 2 22.01 -1.90 9.39
CA ALA A 2 22.27 -3.27 8.94
C ALA A 2 22.13 -4.28 10.09
N GLN A 3 21.52 -5.44 9.80
CA GLN A 3 21.49 -6.56 10.73
C GLN A 3 22.88 -7.20 10.84
N SER A 4 23.24 -7.65 12.04
CA SER A 4 24.49 -8.38 12.23
C SER A 4 24.35 -9.77 11.62
N THR A 5 25.30 -10.18 10.79
CA THR A 5 25.37 -11.54 10.25
C THR A 5 26.65 -12.22 10.73
N ALA A 6 26.76 -13.53 10.52
CA ALA A 6 28.01 -14.25 10.78
C ALA A 6 29.17 -13.70 9.93
N ASP A 7 28.89 -13.36 8.67
CA ASP A 7 29.89 -12.85 7.71
C ASP A 7 30.21 -11.36 7.93
N CYS A 8 29.31 -10.60 8.56
CA CYS A 8 29.50 -9.20 8.90
C CYS A 8 28.96 -8.92 10.32
N PRO A 9 29.75 -9.25 11.36
CA PRO A 9 29.34 -9.03 12.73
C PRO A 9 29.36 -7.54 13.07
N ILE A 10 28.18 -6.96 13.31
CA ILE A 10 28.02 -5.53 13.62
C ILE A 10 27.37 -5.40 15.00
N SER A 11 28.16 -5.01 15.99
CA SER A 11 27.67 -4.73 17.34
C SER A 11 26.75 -3.51 17.39
N ASP A 12 25.81 -3.47 18.33
CA ASP A 12 24.92 -2.33 18.50
C ASP A 12 25.66 -1.05 18.90
N LYS A 13 26.78 -1.17 19.63
CA LYS A 13 27.66 -0.04 19.95
C LYS A 13 28.30 0.56 18.69
N LEU A 14 28.71 -0.29 17.73
CA LEU A 14 29.25 0.17 16.46
C LEU A 14 28.17 0.90 15.64
N LYS A 15 26.94 0.36 15.59
CA LYS A 15 25.81 1.03 14.92
C LYS A 15 25.52 2.40 15.53
N LEU A 16 25.52 2.50 16.86
CA LEU A 16 25.29 3.75 17.57
C LEU A 16 26.37 4.79 17.28
N ASN A 17 27.65 4.38 17.32
CA ASN A 17 28.77 5.27 17.01
C ASN A 17 28.69 5.76 15.56
N ALA A 18 28.43 4.86 14.60
CA ALA A 18 28.28 5.23 13.20
C ALA A 18 27.13 6.23 12.98
N LYS A 19 26.00 6.03 13.66
CA LYS A 19 24.86 6.97 13.62
C LYS A 19 25.26 8.36 14.15
N ARG A 20 25.93 8.40 15.31
CA ARG A 20 26.37 9.67 15.93
C ARG A 20 27.35 10.42 15.03
N GLU A 21 28.35 9.73 14.49
CA GLU A 21 29.32 10.31 13.56
C GLU A 21 28.65 10.83 12.27
N TYR A 22 27.69 10.08 11.72
CA TYR A 22 26.89 10.54 10.59
C TYR A 22 26.12 11.84 10.90
N ASP A 23 25.40 11.86 12.03
CA ASP A 23 24.63 13.03 12.45
C ASP A 23 25.55 14.24 12.72
N GLU A 24 26.72 14.03 13.31
CA GLU A 24 27.73 15.07 13.53
C GLU A 24 28.34 15.58 12.23
N TYR A 25 28.66 14.69 11.28
CA TYR A 25 29.21 15.04 9.98
C TYR A 25 28.30 16.04 9.27
N TRP A 26 27.00 15.74 9.17
CA TRP A 26 26.05 16.62 8.48
C TRP A 26 25.77 17.92 9.22
N LYS A 27 25.81 17.92 10.56
CA LYS A 27 25.71 19.17 11.35
C LYS A 27 26.93 20.08 11.17
N LYS A 28 28.13 19.51 10.98
CA LYS A 28 29.40 20.24 10.86
C LYS A 28 29.80 20.53 9.42
N SER A 29 29.27 19.81 8.44
CA SER A 29 29.67 19.96 7.03
C SER A 29 29.12 21.28 6.49
N GLY A 30 29.95 22.33 6.48
CA GLY A 30 29.70 23.58 5.74
C GLY A 30 29.77 23.43 4.21
N LYS A 31 29.41 22.24 3.69
CA LYS A 31 29.35 21.97 2.25
C LYS A 31 28.10 22.64 1.68
N ASN A 32 28.22 23.18 0.47
CA ASN A 32 27.08 23.64 -0.31
C ASN A 32 26.26 22.41 -0.77
N VAL A 33 25.40 21.92 0.10
CA VAL A 33 24.43 20.89 -0.23
C VAL A 33 23.24 21.59 -0.88
N VAL A 34 22.87 21.15 -2.08
CA VAL A 34 21.58 21.56 -2.67
C VAL A 34 20.50 20.79 -1.93
N ASN A 35 19.90 21.41 -0.92
CA ASN A 35 18.75 20.87 -0.23
C ASN A 35 17.49 21.25 -1.00
N THR A 36 16.68 20.26 -1.40
CA THR A 36 15.32 20.50 -1.89
C THR A 36 14.36 20.20 -0.75
N GLU A 37 13.78 21.25 -0.16
CA GLU A 37 12.77 21.11 0.88
C GLU A 37 11.37 21.02 0.25
N TYR A 38 10.68 19.92 0.57
CA TYR A 38 9.26 19.74 0.32
C TYR A 38 8.52 19.93 1.65
N GLY A 39 7.39 20.64 1.62
CA GLY A 39 6.61 20.90 2.83
C GLY A 39 5.14 20.65 2.58
N PHE A 40 4.48 19.97 3.52
CA PHE A 40 3.03 19.76 3.49
C PHE A 40 2.44 20.35 4.76
N SER A 41 1.36 21.09 4.61
CA SER A 41 0.52 21.52 5.73
C SER A 41 -0.90 21.07 5.49
N ILE A 42 -1.52 20.52 6.52
CA ILE A 42 -2.90 20.04 6.48
C ILE A 42 -3.69 20.78 7.55
N SER A 43 -4.91 21.23 7.23
CA SER A 43 -5.79 21.88 8.20
C SER A 43 -7.27 21.73 7.85
N PHE A 44 -8.12 21.95 8.85
CA PHE A 44 -9.52 22.24 8.64
C PHE A 44 -9.74 23.72 8.30
N ALA A 45 -10.70 24.00 7.44
CA ALA A 45 -11.16 25.34 7.09
C ALA A 45 -12.67 25.34 6.83
N ASP A 46 -13.32 26.48 7.02
CA ASP A 46 -14.68 26.68 6.52
C ASP A 46 -14.60 26.98 5.00
N GLN A 47 -15.07 26.05 4.17
CA GLN A 47 -14.92 26.11 2.72
C GLN A 47 -16.03 25.35 1.97
N ASP A 48 -16.32 25.77 0.73
CA ASP A 48 -17.41 25.17 -0.06
C ASP A 48 -17.09 23.78 -0.65
N GLU A 49 -15.81 23.50 -0.91
CA GLU A 49 -15.35 22.21 -1.45
C GLU A 49 -14.83 21.34 -0.31
N LEU A 50 -15.12 20.04 -0.33
CA LEU A 50 -14.69 19.12 0.73
C LEU A 50 -13.16 19.12 0.90
N ILE A 51 -12.41 19.19 -0.20
CA ILE A 51 -10.95 19.16 -0.22
C ILE A 51 -10.45 20.24 -1.16
N LYS A 52 -9.49 21.05 -0.70
CA LYS A 52 -8.75 22.01 -1.53
C LYS A 52 -7.26 21.74 -1.42
N CYS A 53 -6.56 21.71 -2.54
CA CYS A 53 -5.11 21.56 -2.58
C CYS A 53 -4.49 22.79 -3.25
N ASN A 54 -3.72 23.55 -2.47
CA ASN A 54 -3.02 24.74 -2.93
C ASN A 54 -1.52 24.48 -2.96
N ARG A 55 -0.86 24.83 -4.06
CA ARG A 55 0.60 24.69 -4.21
C ARG A 55 1.27 26.05 -4.30
N LYS A 56 2.27 26.28 -3.47
CA LYS A 56 3.16 27.44 -3.55
C LYS A 56 4.62 26.98 -3.60
N GLY A 57 5.18 26.90 -4.82
CA GLY A 57 6.49 26.30 -5.04
C GLY A 57 6.49 24.81 -4.71
N MET A 58 7.38 24.38 -3.83
CA MET A 58 7.49 22.99 -3.33
C MET A 58 6.71 22.75 -2.01
N LYS A 59 5.87 23.71 -1.62
CA LYS A 59 4.98 23.59 -0.45
C LYS A 59 3.54 23.36 -0.90
N PHE A 60 2.94 22.31 -0.36
CA PHE A 60 1.55 21.93 -0.59
C PHE A 60 0.74 22.21 0.67
N HIS A 61 -0.44 22.80 0.51
CA HIS A 61 -1.41 22.99 1.57
C HIS A 61 -2.70 22.30 1.19
N ILE A 62 -3.10 21.31 1.99
CA ILE A 62 -4.34 20.57 1.82
C ILE A 62 -5.31 21.03 2.92
N SER A 63 -6.48 21.55 2.54
CA SER A 63 -7.50 21.97 3.50
C SER A 63 -8.80 21.20 3.31
N TYR A 64 -9.44 20.87 4.42
CA TYR A 64 -10.67 20.08 4.50
C TYR A 64 -11.83 20.92 5.05
N ASP A 65 -13.04 20.77 4.49
CA ASP A 65 -14.22 21.48 5.01
C ASP A 65 -14.62 20.95 6.40
N ILE A 66 -14.43 21.78 7.43
CA ILE A 66 -14.75 21.42 8.81
C ILE A 66 -16.24 21.11 9.00
N LYS A 67 -17.12 21.84 8.31
CA LYS A 67 -18.58 21.69 8.46
C LYS A 67 -19.06 20.34 7.96
N TRP A 68 -18.40 19.78 6.94
CA TRP A 68 -18.69 18.44 6.48
C TRP A 68 -18.36 17.40 7.56
N PHE A 69 -17.20 17.49 8.20
CA PHE A 69 -16.79 16.55 9.23
C PHE A 69 -17.65 16.66 10.51
N GLU A 70 -17.99 17.88 10.94
CA GLU A 70 -18.86 18.11 12.11
C GLU A 70 -20.27 17.51 11.93
N LYS A 71 -20.76 17.44 10.68
CA LYS A 71 -22.06 16.83 10.35
C LYS A 71 -22.02 15.31 10.27
N ASN A 72 -20.84 14.70 10.15
CA ASN A 72 -20.64 13.30 9.81
C ASN A 72 -19.76 12.59 10.86
N LEU A 73 -20.22 12.62 12.11
CA LEU A 73 -19.54 12.05 13.27
C LEU A 73 -20.03 10.63 13.65
N ASP A 74 -20.89 10.01 12.83
CA ASP A 74 -21.25 8.60 13.04
C ASP A 74 -20.09 7.67 12.69
N TYR A 75 -19.95 6.58 13.44
CA TYR A 75 -18.82 5.65 13.34
C TYR A 75 -18.62 5.07 11.92
N PRO A 76 -19.67 4.61 11.21
CA PRO A 76 -19.54 4.20 9.82
C PRO A 76 -18.97 5.28 8.90
N THR A 77 -19.45 6.52 8.99
CA THR A 77 -18.95 7.61 8.14
C THR A 77 -17.52 8.00 8.50
N ILE A 78 -17.18 8.00 9.79
CA ILE A 78 -15.80 8.22 10.25
C ILE A 78 -14.84 7.21 9.61
N MET A 79 -15.19 5.93 9.63
CA MET A 79 -14.38 4.88 9.01
C MET A 79 -14.29 5.05 7.49
N LYS A 80 -15.39 5.44 6.83
CA LYS A 80 -15.40 5.67 5.37
C LYS A 80 -14.52 6.83 4.94
N ASN A 81 -14.24 7.81 5.80
CA ASN A 81 -13.39 8.96 5.47
C ASN A 81 -11.96 8.55 5.12
N PHE A 82 -11.43 7.50 5.75
CA PHE A 82 -10.08 7.00 5.42
C PHE A 82 -9.95 6.55 3.97
N SER A 83 -11.03 6.02 3.38
CA SER A 83 -11.06 5.66 1.96
C SER A 83 -11.51 6.83 1.07
N ASN A 84 -12.67 7.43 1.39
CA ASN A 84 -13.35 8.35 0.48
C ASN A 84 -12.81 9.79 0.50
N VAL A 85 -12.15 10.20 1.58
CA VAL A 85 -11.67 11.58 1.78
C VAL A 85 -10.15 11.63 1.85
N PHE A 86 -9.52 10.65 2.48
CA PHE A 86 -8.06 10.58 2.61
C PHE A 86 -7.39 9.67 1.59
N GLU A 87 -8.16 8.92 0.79
CA GLU A 87 -7.67 8.10 -0.32
C GLU A 87 -6.57 7.10 0.11
N MET A 88 -6.68 6.56 1.33
CA MET A 88 -5.73 5.54 1.85
C MET A 88 -5.91 4.16 1.18
N PHE A 89 -6.99 4.01 0.40
CA PHE A 89 -7.30 2.83 -0.40
C PHE A 89 -7.82 3.26 -1.75
N ASP A 90 -7.47 2.50 -2.78
CA ASP A 90 -7.99 2.70 -4.12
C ASP A 90 -9.36 2.03 -4.31
N MET A 91 -9.94 2.18 -5.50
CA MET A 91 -11.24 1.60 -5.85
C MET A 91 -11.23 0.05 -5.89
N CYS A 92 -10.06 -0.58 -5.84
CA CYS A 92 -9.86 -2.02 -5.81
C CYS A 92 -9.49 -2.52 -4.40
N TRP A 93 -9.68 -1.70 -3.36
CA TRP A 93 -9.36 -2.03 -1.96
C TRP A 93 -7.88 -2.30 -1.69
N ARG A 94 -6.98 -1.84 -2.56
CA ARG A 94 -5.53 -1.86 -2.31
C ARG A 94 -5.15 -0.65 -1.49
N SER A 95 -4.30 -0.83 -0.49
CA SER A 95 -3.75 0.31 0.24
C SER A 95 -2.85 1.15 -0.66
N THR A 96 -3.05 2.47 -0.63
CA THR A 96 -2.16 3.44 -1.30
C THR A 96 -0.93 3.77 -0.47
N LEU A 97 -0.85 3.25 0.76
CA LEU A 97 0.24 3.51 1.71
C LEU A 97 1.53 2.72 1.41
N VAL A 98 1.47 1.79 0.45
CA VAL A 98 2.59 0.90 0.09
C VAL A 98 3.60 1.60 -0.82
N SER A 99 4.79 1.01 -0.95
CA SER A 99 5.77 1.45 -1.95
C SER A 99 5.57 0.66 -3.24
N VAL A 100 5.49 1.36 -4.37
CA VAL A 100 5.35 0.73 -5.70
C VAL A 100 6.60 0.94 -6.54
N LYS A 101 7.10 -0.13 -7.18
CA LYS A 101 8.35 -0.13 -7.96
C LYS A 101 8.36 0.85 -9.13
N SER A 102 7.22 1.05 -9.78
CA SER A 102 7.05 1.97 -10.92
C SER A 102 7.09 3.44 -10.50
N GLN A 103 6.81 3.75 -9.23
CA GLN A 103 6.85 5.10 -8.69
C GLN A 103 8.24 5.52 -8.20
N ILE A 104 9.20 4.58 -8.16
CA ILE A 104 10.61 4.86 -7.87
C ILE A 104 11.34 5.16 -9.18
N SER A 105 11.71 6.41 -9.38
CA SER A 105 12.38 6.88 -10.60
C SER A 105 13.75 6.24 -10.80
N ALA A 106 14.24 6.25 -12.05
CA ALA A 106 15.57 5.74 -12.38
C ALA A 106 16.70 6.47 -11.63
N LEU A 107 16.55 7.78 -11.42
CA LEU A 107 17.50 8.58 -10.65
C LEU A 107 17.51 8.17 -9.18
N GLU A 108 16.34 8.00 -8.55
CA GLU A 108 16.27 7.49 -7.17
C GLU A 108 16.88 6.10 -7.07
N LYS A 109 16.58 5.20 -8.02
CA LYS A 109 17.17 3.86 -8.05
C LYS A 109 18.69 3.88 -8.16
N ALA A 110 19.28 4.89 -8.81
CA ALA A 110 20.73 5.01 -8.99
C ALA A 110 21.46 5.62 -7.79
N PHE A 111 20.83 6.58 -7.09
CA PHE A 111 21.49 7.37 -6.04
C PHE A 111 21.07 7.01 -4.61
N THR A 112 19.96 6.30 -4.41
CA THR A 112 19.52 5.86 -3.07
C THR A 112 20.44 4.77 -2.54
N VAL A 113 20.84 4.90 -1.27
CA VAL A 113 21.64 3.89 -0.56
C VAL A 113 20.82 2.62 -0.39
N LYS A 114 21.27 1.51 -0.98
CA LYS A 114 20.61 0.20 -0.90
C LYS A 114 21.29 -0.68 0.14
N GLY A 115 20.57 -0.99 1.22
CA GLY A 115 20.90 -2.14 2.06
C GLY A 115 20.28 -3.41 1.49
N ILE A 116 20.89 -4.58 1.75
CA ILE A 116 20.42 -5.89 1.27
C ILE A 116 18.95 -6.13 1.68
N ARG A 117 18.59 -5.70 2.89
CA ARG A 117 17.26 -5.86 3.49
C ARG A 117 16.61 -4.51 3.77
N PHE A 118 16.76 -3.54 2.87
CA PHE A 118 16.07 -2.26 3.02
C PHE A 118 14.73 -2.31 2.31
N TYR A 119 13.70 -1.78 2.96
CA TYR A 119 12.41 -1.57 2.32
C TYR A 119 12.59 -0.61 1.13
N GLN A 120 12.31 -1.10 -0.07
CA GLN A 120 12.55 -0.33 -1.29
C GLN A 120 11.48 0.75 -1.41
N ARG A 121 11.89 2.01 -1.34
CA ARG A 121 11.00 3.18 -1.43
C ARG A 121 11.67 4.36 -2.12
N GLY A 122 10.83 5.22 -2.69
CA GLY A 122 11.23 6.50 -3.26
C GLY A 122 10.45 7.66 -2.62
N ASN A 123 10.68 8.86 -3.13
CA ASN A 123 10.07 10.09 -2.64
C ASN A 123 8.54 10.04 -2.71
N HIS A 124 7.96 9.34 -3.69
CA HIS A 124 6.50 9.18 -3.76
C HIS A 124 5.94 8.51 -2.49
N PHE A 125 6.53 7.39 -2.07
CA PHE A 125 6.16 6.72 -0.82
C PHE A 125 6.33 7.66 0.38
N ASP A 126 7.46 8.36 0.48
CA ASP A 126 7.72 9.26 1.61
C ASP A 126 6.70 10.43 1.65
N TRP A 127 6.22 10.91 0.49
CA TRP A 127 5.15 11.92 0.41
C TRP A 127 3.82 11.36 0.90
N ILE A 128 3.42 10.18 0.42
CA ILE A 128 2.17 9.54 0.84
C ILE A 128 2.21 9.20 2.34
N ASP A 129 3.33 8.69 2.85
CA ASP A 129 3.49 8.41 4.28
C ASP A 129 3.32 9.69 5.10
N MET A 130 3.97 10.80 4.70
CA MET A 130 3.85 12.07 5.42
C MET A 130 2.44 12.67 5.34
N ILE A 131 1.80 12.67 4.17
CA ILE A 131 0.43 13.17 4.00
C ILE A 131 -0.53 12.34 4.85
N SER A 132 -0.47 11.01 4.74
CA SER A 132 -1.36 10.10 5.49
C SER A 132 -1.16 10.23 7.00
N THR A 133 0.08 10.37 7.50
CA THR A 133 0.34 10.61 8.92
C THR A 133 -0.20 11.96 9.38
N ALA A 134 -0.08 13.01 8.56
CA ALA A 134 -0.63 14.33 8.87
C ALA A 134 -2.17 14.34 8.87
N GLN A 135 -2.81 13.65 7.91
CA GLN A 135 -4.26 13.43 7.87
C GLN A 135 -4.73 12.67 9.10
N MET A 136 -4.07 11.55 9.44
CA MET A 136 -4.38 10.77 10.63
C MET A 136 -4.25 11.60 11.90
N THR A 137 -3.20 12.41 12.01
CA THR A 137 -2.98 13.29 13.16
C THR A 137 -4.09 14.33 13.28
N MET A 138 -4.36 15.06 12.19
CA MET A 138 -5.39 16.09 12.15
C MET A 138 -6.77 15.49 12.48
N TYR A 139 -7.10 14.34 11.89
CA TYR A 139 -8.40 13.73 12.06
C TYR A 139 -8.57 13.13 13.45
N TYR A 140 -7.54 12.49 13.99
CA TYR A 140 -7.52 12.02 15.38
C TYR A 140 -7.77 13.18 16.34
N ASP A 141 -7.06 14.29 16.20
CA ASP A 141 -7.23 15.46 17.08
C ASP A 141 -8.64 16.05 16.96
N PHE A 142 -9.19 16.13 15.74
CA PHE A 142 -10.57 16.56 15.51
C PHE A 142 -11.58 15.66 16.20
N LEU A 143 -11.48 14.34 16.05
CA LEU A 143 -12.37 13.40 16.72
C LEU A 143 -12.30 13.52 18.24
N LYS A 144 -11.09 13.71 18.80
CA LYS A 144 -10.92 13.92 20.24
C LYS A 144 -11.56 15.21 20.75
N VAL A 145 -11.59 16.28 19.96
CA VAL A 145 -12.32 17.52 20.30
C VAL A 145 -13.83 17.30 20.36
N HIS A 146 -14.35 16.31 19.61
CA HIS A 146 -15.75 15.89 19.63
C HIS A 146 -16.02 14.70 20.57
N ASP A 147 -15.12 14.44 21.54
CA ASP A 147 -15.23 13.35 22.51
C ASP A 147 -15.31 11.93 21.89
N ILE A 148 -14.78 11.77 20.67
CA ILE A 148 -14.71 10.49 19.97
C ILE A 148 -13.27 9.97 20.01
N ASP A 149 -13.08 8.79 20.61
CA ASP A 149 -11.81 8.08 20.55
C ASP A 149 -11.83 7.07 19.40
N LEU A 150 -10.84 7.17 18.49
CA LEU A 150 -10.78 6.32 17.31
C LEU A 150 -10.66 4.82 17.66
N GLU A 151 -10.03 4.48 18.79
CA GLU A 151 -9.98 3.07 19.24
C GLU A 151 -11.37 2.53 19.61
N MET A 152 -12.30 3.37 20.09
CA MET A 152 -13.69 2.95 20.36
C MET A 152 -14.44 2.57 19.08
N ILE A 153 -14.12 3.24 17.97
CA ILE A 153 -14.69 2.93 16.66
C ILE A 153 -14.17 1.57 16.18
N PHE A 154 -12.90 1.26 16.43
CA PHE A 154 -12.32 -0.05 16.11
C PHE A 154 -12.96 -1.15 16.94
N GLU A 155 -13.13 -0.92 18.26
CA GLU A 155 -13.84 -1.84 19.14
C GLU A 155 -15.28 -2.10 18.65
N TRP A 156 -16.03 -1.03 18.37
CA TRP A 156 -17.38 -1.12 17.81
C TRP A 156 -17.42 -1.92 16.49
N PHE A 157 -16.45 -1.73 15.60
CA PHE A 157 -16.39 -2.45 14.34
C PHE A 157 -16.38 -3.98 14.55
N PHE A 158 -15.52 -4.48 15.44
CA PHE A 158 -15.41 -5.93 15.69
C PHE A 158 -16.54 -6.48 16.56
N ASN A 159 -16.97 -5.73 17.57
CA ASN A 159 -17.86 -6.23 18.61
C ASN A 159 -19.35 -6.08 18.25
N GLU A 160 -19.70 -5.08 17.44
CA GLU A 160 -21.09 -4.73 17.13
C GLU A 160 -21.36 -4.78 15.62
N TYR A 161 -20.56 -4.06 14.84
CA TYR A 161 -20.82 -3.91 13.40
C TYR A 161 -20.71 -5.24 12.63
N LEU A 162 -19.68 -6.05 12.89
CA LEU A 162 -19.53 -7.37 12.24
C LEU A 162 -20.71 -8.31 12.54
N PRO A 163 -21.14 -8.49 13.81
CA PRO A 163 -22.35 -9.24 14.13
C PRO A 163 -23.62 -8.68 13.49
N GLU A 164 -23.85 -7.37 13.58
CA GLU A 164 -25.11 -6.75 13.13
C GLU A 164 -25.25 -6.75 11.60
N GLU A 165 -24.19 -6.36 10.89
CA GLU A 165 -24.24 -6.22 9.44
C GLU A 165 -23.98 -7.51 8.67
N PHE A 166 -23.15 -8.39 9.21
CA PHE A 166 -22.72 -9.61 8.51
C PHE A 166 -23.21 -10.89 9.20
N GLY A 167 -23.71 -10.84 10.44
CA GLY A 167 -24.02 -12.04 11.21
C GLY A 167 -22.76 -12.81 11.62
N VAL A 168 -21.61 -12.14 11.66
CA VAL A 168 -20.31 -12.73 12.00
C VAL A 168 -20.07 -12.52 13.49
N VAL A 169 -20.13 -13.61 14.27
CA VAL A 169 -20.01 -13.58 15.74
C VAL A 169 -18.68 -14.17 16.18
N GLY A 170 -18.15 -13.66 17.30
CA GLY A 170 -16.97 -14.20 17.98
C GLY A 170 -15.72 -13.34 17.89
N PHE A 171 -15.71 -12.34 17.00
CA PHE A 171 -14.67 -11.31 17.03
C PHE A 171 -14.78 -10.48 18.31
N SER A 172 -13.62 -10.11 18.84
CA SER A 172 -13.48 -9.28 20.02
C SER A 172 -12.24 -8.41 19.89
N MET A 173 -12.42 -7.12 20.15
CA MET A 173 -11.33 -6.16 20.34
C MET A 173 -11.65 -5.31 21.56
N LYS A 174 -10.62 -4.82 22.24
CA LYS A 174 -10.78 -3.85 23.33
C LYS A 174 -9.92 -2.62 23.11
N ALA A 175 -10.54 -1.46 23.07
CA ALA A 175 -9.83 -0.20 23.03
C ALA A 175 -9.10 0.08 24.35
N SER A 176 -8.00 0.82 24.25
CA SER A 176 -7.25 1.25 25.42
C SER A 176 -7.98 2.34 26.20
N SER A 177 -8.07 2.17 27.53
CA SER A 177 -8.49 3.22 28.46
C SER A 177 -7.30 4.03 28.99
N ALA A 178 -6.09 3.81 28.46
CA ALA A 178 -4.88 4.43 28.99
C ALA A 178 -4.76 5.91 28.59
N ALA A 179 -4.26 6.72 29.53
CA ALA A 179 -4.00 8.14 29.29
C ALA A 179 -2.69 8.40 28.53
N ASN A 180 -1.72 7.48 28.62
CA ASN A 180 -0.39 7.65 28.02
C ASN A 180 -0.22 6.85 26.72
N TYR A 181 0.58 7.36 25.79
CA TYR A 181 0.78 6.74 24.48
C TYR A 181 1.51 5.40 24.52
N VAL A 182 2.36 5.14 25.52
CA VAL A 182 3.07 3.85 25.64
C VAL A 182 2.10 2.69 25.80
N GLU A 183 1.16 2.81 26.75
CA GLU A 183 0.16 1.78 27.02
C GLU A 183 -0.84 1.66 25.87
N ARG A 184 -1.21 2.78 25.23
CA ARG A 184 -2.04 2.76 24.01
C ARG A 184 -1.35 2.02 22.86
N CYS A 185 -0.07 2.32 22.59
CA CYS A 185 0.72 1.60 21.60
C CYS A 185 0.82 0.09 21.88
N ARG A 186 1.08 -0.30 23.13
CA ARG A 186 1.15 -1.72 23.52
C ARG A 186 -0.18 -2.43 23.33
N THR A 187 -1.26 -1.82 23.80
CA THR A 187 -2.61 -2.39 23.71
C THR A 187 -3.00 -2.55 22.25
N LEU A 188 -2.89 -1.48 21.46
CA LEU A 188 -3.26 -1.51 20.05
C LEU A 188 -2.43 -2.52 19.24
N ALA A 189 -1.12 -2.62 19.47
CA ALA A 189 -0.28 -3.62 18.82
C ALA A 189 -0.67 -5.06 19.21
N SER A 190 -1.08 -5.29 20.46
CA SER A 190 -1.59 -6.59 20.92
C SER A 190 -2.95 -6.92 20.31
N GLU A 191 -3.86 -5.94 20.24
CA GLU A 191 -5.20 -6.12 19.67
C GLU A 191 -5.13 -6.38 18.16
N MET A 192 -4.21 -5.73 17.42
CA MET A 192 -3.93 -6.07 16.02
C MET A 192 -3.59 -7.55 15.83
N ASP A 193 -2.70 -8.08 16.67
CA ASP A 193 -2.35 -9.50 16.63
C ASP A 193 -3.57 -10.38 16.92
N GLY A 194 -4.35 -9.98 17.93
CA GLY A 194 -5.57 -10.66 18.35
C GLY A 194 -6.62 -10.75 17.24
N VAL A 195 -6.96 -9.63 16.58
CA VAL A 195 -7.98 -9.61 15.52
C VAL A 195 -7.55 -10.37 14.27
N LEU A 196 -6.25 -10.34 13.92
CA LEU A 196 -5.74 -11.09 12.76
C LEU A 196 -5.72 -12.60 13.03
N LYS A 197 -5.43 -13.04 14.26
CA LYS A 197 -5.58 -14.44 14.68
C LYS A 197 -7.05 -14.88 14.66
N GLN A 198 -7.95 -14.05 15.18
CA GLN A 198 -9.39 -14.30 15.14
C GLN A 198 -9.89 -14.43 13.69
N PHE A 199 -9.45 -13.53 12.81
CA PHE A 199 -9.75 -13.59 11.38
C PHE A 199 -9.25 -14.89 10.75
N ARG A 200 -8.00 -15.27 11.00
CA ARG A 200 -7.42 -16.54 10.52
C ARG A 200 -8.23 -17.75 10.97
N MET A 201 -8.65 -17.80 12.23
CA MET A 201 -9.51 -18.86 12.76
C MET A 201 -10.86 -18.87 12.05
N TYR A 202 -11.49 -17.70 11.89
CA TYR A 202 -12.76 -17.57 11.21
C TYR A 202 -12.69 -18.03 9.74
N VAL A 203 -11.59 -17.72 9.02
CA VAL A 203 -11.36 -18.20 7.66
C VAL A 203 -11.22 -19.73 7.59
N ARG A 204 -10.51 -20.33 8.56
CA ARG A 204 -10.26 -21.78 8.59
C ARG A 204 -11.49 -22.57 9.03
N ASP A 205 -12.15 -22.13 10.09
CA ASP A 205 -13.14 -22.93 10.84
C ASP A 205 -14.58 -22.40 10.67
N GLY A 206 -14.77 -21.25 10.02
CA GLY A 206 -16.06 -20.58 9.87
C GLY A 206 -16.64 -20.00 11.16
N THR A 207 -15.93 -20.15 12.28
CA THR A 207 -16.31 -19.69 13.62
C THR A 207 -15.05 -19.33 14.41
N ILE A 208 -15.19 -18.55 15.48
CA ILE A 208 -14.11 -18.29 16.44
C ILE A 208 -14.45 -19.05 17.72
N ASP A 209 -13.76 -20.16 17.94
CA ASP A 209 -13.80 -20.88 19.22
C ASP A 209 -12.93 -20.14 20.25
N ARG A 210 -13.56 -19.61 21.29
CA ARG A 210 -12.88 -18.78 22.29
C ARG A 210 -11.91 -19.58 23.15
N GLU A 211 -12.25 -20.81 23.52
CA GLU A 211 -11.40 -21.67 24.34
C GLU A 211 -10.15 -22.08 23.55
N LEU A 212 -10.32 -22.39 22.26
CA LEU A 212 -9.20 -22.68 21.36
C LEU A 212 -8.30 -21.46 21.16
N PHE A 213 -8.89 -20.28 21.00
CA PHE A 213 -8.14 -19.02 20.83
C PHE A 213 -7.25 -18.74 22.05
N GLU A 214 -7.75 -18.98 23.27
CA GLU A 214 -7.04 -18.71 24.52
C GLU A 214 -5.87 -19.68 24.78
N ILE A 215 -5.95 -20.93 24.29
CA ILE A 215 -4.88 -21.92 24.41
C ILE A 215 -3.83 -21.76 23.31
N SER A 216 -4.17 -21.09 22.19
CA SER A 216 -3.26 -20.89 21.06
C SER A 216 -2.09 -19.97 21.40
N SER A 217 -0.88 -20.52 21.37
CA SER A 217 0.38 -19.80 21.61
C SER A 217 1.11 -19.39 20.34
N GLU A 218 0.52 -19.63 19.15
CA GLU A 218 1.19 -19.35 17.88
C GLU A 218 1.51 -17.85 17.72
N HIS A 219 2.72 -17.55 17.27
CA HIS A 219 3.08 -16.19 16.89
C HIS A 219 2.37 -15.80 15.60
N LEU A 220 1.84 -14.58 15.55
CA LEU A 220 1.25 -14.07 14.33
C LEU A 220 2.35 -13.77 13.31
N VAL A 221 2.25 -14.42 12.17
CA VAL A 221 2.96 -14.08 10.93
C VAL A 221 1.93 -13.42 10.01
N ILE A 222 2.23 -12.20 9.57
CA ILE A 222 1.35 -11.40 8.70
C ILE A 222 1.29 -12.06 7.32
N ASP A 223 2.45 -12.52 6.85
CA ASP A 223 2.62 -13.25 5.61
C ASP A 223 1.71 -14.49 5.58
N GLY A 224 0.93 -14.63 4.51
CA GLY A 224 0.14 -15.83 4.25
C GLY A 224 -1.15 -15.98 5.04
N ILE A 225 -1.63 -14.95 5.77
CA ILE A 225 -3.00 -14.95 6.31
C ILE A 225 -3.98 -15.14 5.13
N GLN A 226 -4.76 -16.22 5.16
CA GLN A 226 -5.64 -16.61 4.06
C GLN A 226 -6.86 -15.68 3.94
N SER A 227 -7.31 -15.46 2.72
CA SER A 227 -8.52 -14.73 2.36
C SER A 227 -9.68 -15.71 2.11
N PHE A 228 -10.92 -15.26 2.35
CA PHE A 228 -12.14 -15.89 1.85
C PHE A 228 -12.26 -15.80 0.33
N ILE A 229 -11.71 -14.73 -0.25
CA ILE A 229 -11.75 -14.44 -1.68
C ILE A 229 -10.73 -15.37 -2.36
N GLN A 230 -11.24 -16.33 -3.12
CA GLN A 230 -10.43 -17.16 -4.00
C GLN A 230 -9.90 -16.34 -5.17
N ASP A 231 -8.70 -16.67 -5.64
CA ASP A 231 -8.02 -15.96 -6.73
C ASP A 231 -8.05 -14.42 -6.50
N LYS A 232 -7.61 -13.96 -5.32
CA LYS A 232 -7.73 -12.55 -4.93
C LYS A 232 -6.74 -11.65 -5.68
N TYR A 233 -5.48 -12.04 -5.67
CA TYR A 233 -4.39 -11.23 -6.20
C TYR A 233 -3.62 -11.95 -7.30
N ALA A 234 -3.24 -11.21 -8.33
CA ALA A 234 -2.35 -11.66 -9.39
C ALA A 234 -1.05 -10.86 -9.40
N TYR A 235 0.06 -11.56 -9.61
CA TYR A 235 1.40 -11.00 -9.64
C TYR A 235 2.15 -11.44 -10.91
N PRO A 236 3.00 -10.57 -11.47
CA PRO A 236 3.87 -10.95 -12.58
C PRO A 236 4.82 -12.07 -12.16
N SER A 237 4.88 -13.12 -12.98
CA SER A 237 5.74 -14.28 -12.80
C SER A 237 6.72 -14.38 -13.97
N GLY A 238 8.01 -14.18 -13.67
CA GLY A 238 9.08 -14.31 -14.67
C GLY A 238 9.52 -13.00 -15.31
N ARG A 239 10.63 -13.08 -16.05
CA ARG A 239 11.30 -11.91 -16.65
C ARG A 239 10.60 -11.37 -17.89
N GLU A 240 9.90 -12.22 -18.63
CA GLU A 240 9.25 -11.82 -19.89
C GLU A 240 8.13 -10.82 -19.63
N ILE A 241 7.19 -11.11 -18.72
CA ILE A 241 6.13 -10.16 -18.37
C ILE A 241 6.68 -8.86 -17.76
N GLN A 242 7.77 -8.94 -16.99
CA GLN A 242 8.43 -7.75 -16.45
C GLN A 242 9.03 -6.88 -17.55
N ASN A 243 9.66 -7.52 -18.55
CA ASN A 243 10.20 -6.84 -19.72
C ASN A 243 9.07 -6.25 -20.59
N GLU A 244 7.95 -6.95 -20.74
CA GLU A 244 6.74 -6.47 -21.43
C GLU A 244 6.20 -5.20 -20.79
N MET A 245 6.01 -5.19 -19.47
CA MET A 245 5.61 -3.99 -18.72
C MET A 245 6.64 -2.87 -18.81
N PHE A 246 7.94 -3.18 -18.73
CA PHE A 246 9.01 -2.20 -18.89
C PHE A 246 8.95 -1.52 -20.27
N MET A 247 8.86 -2.32 -21.34
CA MET A 247 8.81 -1.83 -22.72
C MET A 247 7.60 -0.92 -22.98
N LEU A 248 6.43 -1.27 -22.43
CA LEU A 248 5.18 -0.54 -22.61
C LEU A 248 5.10 0.74 -21.76
N PHE A 249 5.51 0.67 -20.49
CA PHE A 249 5.14 1.67 -19.47
C PHE A 249 6.31 2.41 -18.83
N SER A 250 7.55 1.96 -19.00
CA SER A 250 8.71 2.67 -18.46
C SER A 250 9.10 3.84 -19.35
N ASP A 251 9.39 4.99 -18.72
CA ASP A 251 9.97 6.15 -19.40
C ASP A 251 11.46 5.97 -19.74
N GLN A 252 12.06 4.86 -19.28
CA GLN A 252 13.41 4.44 -19.64
C GLN A 252 13.42 3.44 -20.81
N SER A 253 12.25 3.05 -21.33
CA SER A 253 12.13 2.25 -22.55
C SER A 253 12.54 3.08 -23.76
N THR A 254 13.35 2.50 -24.66
CA THR A 254 13.74 3.17 -25.91
C THR A 254 12.60 3.23 -26.92
N LEU A 255 11.45 2.60 -26.66
CA LEU A 255 10.36 2.44 -27.63
C LEU A 255 9.43 3.65 -27.73
N SER A 256 9.58 4.66 -26.87
CA SER A 256 8.76 5.89 -26.93
C SER A 256 9.29 6.94 -27.92
N TYR A 257 10.49 6.73 -28.48
CA TYR A 257 11.08 7.60 -29.48
C TYR A 257 10.85 7.09 -30.91
N THR A 258 10.32 7.94 -31.79
CA THR A 258 10.34 7.74 -33.24
C THR A 258 10.78 9.01 -33.95
N SER A 259 11.23 8.91 -35.21
CA SER A 259 11.53 10.11 -36.02
C SER A 259 10.32 11.04 -36.19
N LYS A 260 9.11 10.47 -36.17
CA LYS A 260 7.81 11.16 -36.29
C LYS A 260 7.40 11.90 -35.04
N THR A 261 7.54 11.29 -33.86
CA THR A 261 7.05 11.83 -32.57
C THR A 261 8.16 12.41 -31.69
N GLN A 262 9.41 12.15 -32.03
CA GLN A 262 10.59 12.51 -31.24
C GLN A 262 10.40 12.09 -29.78
N THR A 263 10.56 13.00 -28.82
CA THR A 263 10.40 12.73 -27.38
C THR A 263 9.09 13.28 -26.81
N LYS A 264 8.05 13.44 -27.66
CA LYS A 264 6.76 14.03 -27.24
C LYS A 264 6.07 13.20 -26.15
N TYR A 265 6.26 11.88 -26.16
CA TYR A 265 5.65 10.95 -25.24
C TYR A 265 6.72 10.25 -24.39
N PRO A 266 6.53 10.13 -23.07
CA PRO A 266 7.48 9.43 -22.21
C PRO A 266 7.45 7.92 -22.40
N THR A 267 6.32 7.33 -22.81
CA THR A 267 6.15 5.85 -22.86
C THR A 267 5.54 5.41 -24.19
N LEU A 268 5.84 4.17 -24.60
CA LEU A 268 5.24 3.55 -25.79
C LEU A 268 3.71 3.49 -25.67
N PHE A 269 3.19 3.14 -24.49
CA PHE A 269 1.75 3.12 -24.21
C PHE A 269 1.08 4.46 -24.48
N GLN A 270 1.67 5.57 -24.03
CA GLN A 270 1.13 6.90 -24.30
C GLN A 270 1.18 7.19 -25.80
N MET A 271 2.34 6.98 -26.44
CA MET A 271 2.50 7.24 -27.87
C MET A 271 1.43 6.54 -28.71
N ILE A 272 1.21 5.22 -28.53
CA ILE A 272 0.20 4.46 -29.29
C ILE A 272 -1.24 4.94 -28.98
N LYS A 273 -1.54 5.39 -27.76
CA LYS A 273 -2.87 5.92 -27.42
C LYS A 273 -3.18 7.26 -28.08
N GLN A 274 -2.16 8.04 -28.45
CA GLN A 274 -2.35 9.41 -28.95
C GLN A 274 -2.01 9.58 -30.43
N GLU A 275 -1.24 8.68 -31.01
CA GLU A 275 -0.74 8.79 -32.38
C GLU A 275 -1.05 7.53 -33.18
N ASN A 276 -1.21 7.69 -34.49
CA ASN A 276 -1.29 6.58 -35.42
C ASN A 276 0.13 6.20 -35.87
N ILE A 277 0.68 5.08 -35.37
CA ILE A 277 2.09 4.68 -35.56
C ILE A 277 2.17 3.39 -36.39
N LEU A 278 3.01 3.38 -37.42
CA LEU A 278 3.32 2.20 -38.24
C LEU A 278 4.58 1.50 -37.71
N ILE A 279 4.77 0.21 -38.03
CA ILE A 279 6.05 -0.49 -37.71
C ILE A 279 7.24 0.23 -38.35
N ASP A 280 7.07 0.76 -39.55
CA ASP A 280 8.12 1.47 -40.29
C ASP A 280 8.45 2.86 -39.71
N ASP A 281 7.63 3.37 -38.78
CA ASP A 281 7.96 4.60 -38.03
C ASP A 281 9.05 4.35 -36.96
N PHE A 282 9.33 3.08 -36.62
CA PHE A 282 10.35 2.69 -35.65
C PHE A 282 11.73 2.48 -36.31
N GLU A 283 12.78 2.75 -35.53
CA GLU A 283 14.17 2.49 -35.93
C GLU A 283 14.45 0.98 -35.98
N GLN A 284 15.41 0.57 -36.81
CA GLN A 284 15.71 -0.84 -37.07
C GLN A 284 16.00 -1.66 -35.80
N TYR A 285 16.59 -1.04 -34.77
CA TYR A 285 16.91 -1.69 -33.49
C TYR A 285 15.67 -1.86 -32.57
N GLN A 286 14.59 -1.10 -32.79
CA GLN A 286 13.34 -1.19 -32.03
C GLN A 286 12.36 -2.22 -32.63
N ILE A 287 12.45 -2.49 -33.93
CA ILE A 287 11.49 -3.34 -34.66
C ILE A 287 11.39 -4.75 -34.06
N SER A 288 12.50 -5.33 -33.58
CA SER A 288 12.47 -6.65 -32.92
C SER A 288 11.62 -6.65 -31.66
N ASP A 289 11.71 -5.59 -30.87
CA ASP A 289 10.96 -5.47 -29.61
C ASP A 289 9.47 -5.23 -29.87
N ILE A 290 9.14 -4.42 -30.89
CA ILE A 290 7.75 -4.23 -31.32
C ILE A 290 7.14 -5.53 -31.82
N LYS A 291 7.87 -6.30 -32.65
CA LYS A 291 7.42 -7.62 -33.11
C LYS A 291 7.24 -8.59 -31.95
N TRP A 292 8.16 -8.59 -31.00
CA TRP A 292 8.04 -9.39 -29.79
C TRP A 292 6.80 -9.03 -28.97
N LEU A 293 6.48 -7.74 -28.81
CA LEU A 293 5.25 -7.30 -28.14
C LEU A 293 3.97 -7.70 -28.90
N ILE A 294 4.01 -7.80 -30.23
CA ILE A 294 2.92 -8.32 -31.05
C ILE A 294 2.77 -9.84 -30.85
N GLU A 295 3.87 -10.59 -30.86
CA GLU A 295 3.88 -12.04 -30.60
C GLU A 295 3.36 -12.39 -29.20
N ARG A 296 3.68 -11.55 -28.22
CA ARG A 296 3.16 -11.63 -26.84
C ARG A 296 1.69 -11.23 -26.71
N GLY A 297 1.11 -10.65 -27.75
CA GLY A 297 -0.29 -10.22 -27.80
C GLY A 297 -0.59 -8.91 -27.04
N ALA A 298 0.42 -8.17 -26.59
CA ALA A 298 0.24 -6.84 -26.01
C ALA A 298 -0.08 -5.80 -27.08
N LEU A 299 0.51 -5.95 -28.26
CA LEU A 299 0.26 -5.14 -29.43
C LEU A 299 -0.42 -5.97 -30.53
N ARG A 300 -1.11 -5.29 -31.42
CA ARG A 300 -1.65 -5.88 -32.65
C ARG A 300 -1.45 -4.91 -33.80
N GLN A 301 -1.39 -5.45 -35.01
CA GLN A 301 -1.41 -4.63 -36.22
C GLN A 301 -2.81 -4.65 -36.81
N ASN A 302 -3.37 -3.49 -37.12
CA ASN A 302 -4.64 -3.40 -37.83
C ASN A 302 -4.47 -3.55 -39.35
N ASP A 303 -5.59 -3.64 -40.07
CA ASP A 303 -5.59 -3.81 -41.53
C ASP A 303 -4.88 -2.67 -42.28
N GLY A 304 -4.79 -1.49 -41.67
CA GLY A 304 -4.07 -0.33 -42.19
C GLY A 304 -2.56 -0.32 -41.90
N GLY A 305 -2.04 -1.38 -41.27
CA GLY A 305 -0.62 -1.52 -40.92
C GLY A 305 -0.22 -0.78 -39.63
N SER A 306 -1.16 -0.15 -38.94
CA SER A 306 -0.92 0.60 -37.71
C SER A 306 -0.93 -0.30 -36.48
N ILE A 307 -0.09 0.06 -35.52
CA ILE A 307 0.05 -0.64 -34.25
C ILE A 307 -1.02 -0.13 -33.27
N GLU A 308 -1.74 -1.07 -32.68
CA GLU A 308 -2.75 -0.83 -31.65
C GLU A 308 -2.45 -1.62 -30.39
N LEU A 309 -2.94 -1.13 -29.25
CA LEU A 309 -2.91 -1.85 -27.99
C LEU A 309 -3.97 -2.95 -27.97
N ASN A 310 -3.60 -4.15 -27.52
CA ASN A 310 -4.59 -5.09 -27.01
C ASN A 310 -5.09 -4.60 -25.65
N ILE A 311 -6.22 -3.90 -25.65
CA ILE A 311 -6.74 -3.20 -24.46
C ILE A 311 -6.93 -4.12 -23.26
N GLN A 312 -7.34 -5.38 -23.45
CA GLN A 312 -7.57 -6.30 -22.32
C GLN A 312 -6.24 -6.71 -21.67
N ARG A 313 -5.28 -7.21 -22.46
CA ARG A 313 -3.94 -7.58 -21.98
C ARG A 313 -3.20 -6.39 -21.39
N VAL A 314 -3.15 -5.28 -22.13
CA VAL A 314 -2.45 -4.06 -21.69
C VAL A 314 -3.12 -3.46 -20.45
N GLY A 315 -4.44 -3.58 -20.30
CA GLY A 315 -5.14 -3.16 -19.09
C GLY A 315 -4.67 -3.89 -17.84
N VAL A 316 -4.58 -5.24 -17.89
CA VAL A 316 -4.05 -6.05 -16.78
C VAL A 316 -2.59 -5.70 -16.49
N LEU A 317 -1.75 -5.63 -17.54
CA LEU A 317 -0.33 -5.29 -17.38
C LEU A 317 -0.13 -3.90 -16.77
N LYS A 318 -0.96 -2.93 -17.16
CA LYS A 318 -0.89 -1.57 -16.64
C LYS A 318 -1.28 -1.51 -15.17
N ASP A 319 -2.33 -2.22 -14.78
CA ASP A 319 -2.75 -2.30 -13.38
C ASP A 319 -1.67 -2.97 -12.50
N MET A 320 -1.04 -4.06 -12.97
CA MET A 320 0.10 -4.68 -12.29
C MET A 320 1.30 -3.73 -12.19
N TYR A 321 1.63 -3.01 -13.26
CA TYR A 321 2.76 -2.08 -13.26
C TYR A 321 2.55 -0.90 -12.29
N ASP A 322 1.32 -0.40 -12.18
CA ASP A 322 1.01 0.79 -11.37
C ASP A 322 0.83 0.49 -9.88
N HIS A 323 0.66 -0.78 -9.49
CA HIS A 323 0.35 -1.17 -8.11
C HIS A 323 1.20 -2.34 -7.59
N ASP A 324 2.08 -2.92 -8.41
CA ASP A 324 2.80 -4.19 -8.17
C ASP A 324 1.90 -5.43 -7.97
N VAL A 325 0.58 -5.26 -7.98
CA VAL A 325 -0.44 -6.30 -7.79
C VAL A 325 -1.73 -5.94 -8.50
N THR A 326 -2.42 -6.95 -9.03
CA THR A 326 -3.77 -6.81 -9.57
C THR A 326 -4.78 -7.54 -8.70
N CYS A 327 -5.88 -6.86 -8.37
CA CYS A 327 -7.01 -7.46 -7.66
C CYS A 327 -8.01 -8.02 -8.67
N ILE A 328 -8.07 -9.34 -8.79
CA ILE A 328 -8.76 -10.01 -9.91
C ILE A 328 -10.25 -9.69 -9.93
N ARG A 329 -10.89 -9.61 -8.76
CA ARG A 329 -12.33 -9.29 -8.61
C ARG A 329 -12.71 -7.96 -9.29
N TYR A 330 -11.81 -6.99 -9.30
CA TYR A 330 -12.10 -5.62 -9.73
C TYR A 330 -11.66 -5.34 -11.18
N LEU A 331 -11.13 -6.34 -11.89
CA LEU A 331 -10.70 -6.20 -13.29
C LEU A 331 -11.82 -6.02 -14.30
N GLY A 332 -13.05 -6.41 -13.96
CA GLY A 332 -14.18 -6.39 -14.88
C GLY A 332 -13.93 -7.24 -16.13
N GLY A 333 -14.09 -6.65 -17.31
CA GLY A 333 -14.04 -7.34 -18.61
C GLY A 333 -12.64 -7.77 -19.10
N TRP A 334 -11.62 -7.70 -18.24
CA TRP A 334 -10.24 -8.12 -18.57
C TRP A 334 -9.85 -9.46 -17.94
N THR A 335 -10.78 -10.14 -17.27
CA THR A 335 -10.55 -11.39 -16.56
C THR A 335 -10.07 -12.52 -17.49
N ASP A 336 -10.59 -12.61 -18.72
CA ASP A 336 -10.17 -13.64 -19.69
C ASP A 336 -8.69 -13.49 -20.07
N ALA A 337 -8.25 -12.25 -20.35
CA ALA A 337 -6.84 -11.97 -20.65
C ALA A 337 -5.93 -12.32 -19.46
N LEU A 338 -6.41 -12.13 -18.22
CA LEU A 338 -5.68 -12.56 -17.03
C LEU A 338 -5.52 -14.09 -16.97
N TYR A 339 -6.56 -14.86 -17.28
CA TYR A 339 -6.46 -16.33 -17.27
C TYR A 339 -5.63 -16.88 -18.44
N GLU A 340 -5.61 -16.19 -19.59
CA GLU A 340 -4.66 -16.48 -20.67
C GLU A 340 -3.22 -16.27 -20.19
N MET A 341 -2.92 -15.15 -19.52
CA MET A 341 -1.62 -14.90 -18.90
C MET A 341 -1.25 -15.99 -17.88
N LYS A 342 -2.20 -16.41 -17.03
CA LYS A 342 -1.98 -17.49 -16.06
C LYS A 342 -1.59 -18.78 -16.77
N SER A 343 -2.31 -19.13 -17.84
CA SER A 343 -2.06 -20.33 -18.63
C SER A 343 -0.72 -20.29 -19.36
N ALA A 344 -0.27 -19.11 -19.76
CA ALA A 344 1.05 -18.88 -20.34
C ALA A 344 2.20 -18.92 -19.30
N GLY A 345 1.89 -18.99 -18.00
CA GLY A 345 2.88 -18.93 -16.92
C GLY A 345 3.40 -17.52 -16.63
N ASP A 346 2.79 -16.50 -17.22
CA ASP A 346 3.20 -15.09 -17.07
C ASP A 346 2.85 -14.52 -15.69
N ILE A 347 1.90 -15.12 -14.98
CA ILE A 347 1.43 -14.62 -13.68
C ILE A 347 1.23 -15.76 -12.69
N ARG A 348 1.35 -15.43 -11.41
CA ARG A 348 0.88 -16.28 -10.31
C ARG A 348 -0.32 -15.63 -9.63
N ILE A 349 -1.17 -16.46 -9.05
CA ILE A 349 -2.38 -16.03 -8.34
C ILE A 349 -2.30 -16.50 -6.90
N GLU A 350 -2.69 -15.64 -5.97
CA GLU A 350 -2.70 -15.91 -4.53
C GLU A 350 -4.01 -15.45 -3.88
N ASN A 351 -4.29 -16.04 -2.72
CA ASN A 351 -5.52 -15.89 -1.95
C ASN A 351 -5.22 -15.49 -0.51
N THR A 352 -4.36 -14.49 -0.32
CA THR A 352 -4.01 -13.91 0.98
C THR A 352 -4.88 -12.70 1.32
N LEU A 353 -5.02 -12.36 2.60
CA LEU A 353 -5.77 -11.18 3.06
C LEU A 353 -5.13 -9.89 2.53
N PHE A 354 -3.82 -9.77 2.76
CA PHE A 354 -2.98 -8.68 2.31
C PHE A 354 -2.25 -9.08 1.03
N SER A 355 -2.12 -8.14 0.11
CA SER A 355 -1.24 -8.30 -1.04
C SER A 355 0.24 -8.28 -0.60
N GLU A 356 1.16 -8.73 -1.45
CA GLU A 356 2.61 -8.62 -1.16
C GLU A 356 3.06 -7.18 -0.85
N PRO A 357 2.69 -6.12 -1.62
CA PRO A 357 3.08 -4.76 -1.25
C PRO A 357 2.55 -4.32 0.13
N GLU A 358 1.34 -4.75 0.50
CA GLU A 358 0.74 -4.47 1.81
C GLU A 358 1.46 -5.26 2.92
N THR A 359 1.82 -6.52 2.65
CA THR A 359 2.57 -7.36 3.58
C THR A 359 3.95 -6.77 3.85
N ASP A 360 4.67 -6.37 2.79
CA ASP A 360 5.97 -5.70 2.89
C ASP A 360 5.87 -4.41 3.71
N TYR A 361 4.83 -3.60 3.45
CA TYR A 361 4.55 -2.37 4.19
C TYR A 361 4.30 -2.64 5.68
N LEU A 362 3.46 -3.63 6.00
CA LEU A 362 3.15 -4.03 7.37
C LEU A 362 4.40 -4.56 8.09
N ASN A 363 5.22 -5.37 7.42
CA ASN A 363 6.50 -5.84 7.95
C ASN A 363 7.46 -4.67 8.20
N TYR A 364 7.56 -3.73 7.25
CA TYR A 364 8.37 -2.53 7.40
C TYR A 364 7.92 -1.66 8.58
N LYS A 365 6.61 -1.50 8.82
CA LYS A 365 6.10 -0.67 9.92
C LYS A 365 6.15 -1.40 11.27
N LEU A 366 5.66 -2.63 11.35
CA LEU A 366 5.41 -3.30 12.62
C LEU A 366 6.64 -4.01 13.17
N ASN A 367 7.53 -4.54 12.34
CA ASN A 367 8.61 -5.41 12.79
C ASN A 367 9.93 -5.15 12.05
N LYS A 368 10.93 -6.01 12.29
CA LYS A 368 12.23 -6.04 11.59
C LYS A 368 12.56 -7.46 11.10
N SER A 369 11.56 -8.33 10.95
CA SER A 369 11.79 -9.71 10.51
C SER A 369 12.34 -9.71 9.09
N GLU A 370 11.78 -8.87 8.22
CA GLU A 370 12.08 -8.76 6.80
C GLU A 370 13.02 -7.60 6.47
N PHE A 371 12.68 -6.39 6.93
CA PHE A 371 13.40 -5.15 6.62
C PHE A 371 14.23 -4.67 7.80
N SER A 372 15.53 -4.51 7.56
CA SER A 372 16.50 -4.06 8.57
C SER A 372 16.34 -2.59 8.96
N ASP A 373 15.72 -1.78 8.10
CA ASP A 373 15.36 -0.39 8.34
C ASP A 373 13.90 -0.18 8.78
N GLY A 374 13.19 -1.26 9.10
CA GLY A 374 11.82 -1.20 9.61
C GLY A 374 11.67 -0.39 10.90
N LEU A 375 10.48 0.20 11.09
CA LEU A 375 10.16 1.04 12.25
C LEU A 375 9.99 0.25 13.54
N ASP A 376 9.72 -1.06 13.42
CA ASP A 376 9.68 -2.01 14.53
C ASP A 376 8.65 -1.64 15.60
N LEU A 377 7.53 -1.03 15.18
CA LEU A 377 6.54 -0.46 16.09
C LEU A 377 6.01 -1.50 17.07
N ARG A 378 5.61 -2.68 16.61
CA ARG A 378 5.12 -3.76 17.48
C ARG A 378 6.21 -4.19 18.47
N ASN A 379 7.38 -4.57 17.99
CA ASN A 379 8.42 -5.15 18.83
C ASN A 379 8.99 -4.15 19.85
N LYS A 380 9.17 -2.87 19.47
CA LYS A 380 9.79 -1.89 20.38
C LYS A 380 8.89 -1.54 21.56
N TYR A 381 7.56 -1.56 21.39
CA TYR A 381 6.61 -1.34 22.49
C TYR A 381 6.41 -2.59 23.35
N VAL A 382 6.39 -3.78 22.73
CA VAL A 382 6.33 -5.07 23.44
C VAL A 382 7.58 -5.30 24.30
N HIS A 383 8.77 -5.00 23.78
CA HIS A 383 10.04 -5.22 24.48
C HIS A 383 10.57 -4.01 25.25
N SER A 384 9.76 -2.95 25.40
CA SER A 384 10.11 -1.73 26.14
C SER A 384 11.40 -1.03 25.68
N THR A 385 11.71 -1.12 24.39
CA THR A 385 12.83 -0.40 23.75
C THR A 385 12.37 0.87 23.03
N TYR A 386 11.19 1.37 23.37
CA TYR A 386 10.60 2.57 22.77
C TYR A 386 11.32 3.85 23.22
N PRO A 387 11.27 4.93 22.40
CA PRO A 387 11.80 6.24 22.78
C PRO A 387 11.09 6.82 24.00
N GLN A 388 11.83 7.53 24.86
CA GLN A 388 11.26 8.20 26.03
C GLN A 388 10.55 9.53 25.69
N ASP A 389 10.78 10.05 24.48
CA ASP A 389 10.15 11.27 23.98
C ASP A 389 8.67 11.04 23.67
N GLU A 390 7.78 11.72 24.39
CA GLU A 390 6.33 11.62 24.24
C GLU A 390 5.83 12.04 22.84
N TYR A 391 6.50 13.01 22.18
CA TYR A 391 6.15 13.40 20.83
C TYR A 391 6.39 12.24 19.84
N VAL A 392 7.49 11.51 20.03
CA VAL A 392 7.79 10.33 19.23
C VAL A 392 6.81 9.20 19.53
N GLN A 393 6.42 9.03 20.80
CA GLN A 393 5.41 8.05 21.20
C GLN A 393 4.04 8.34 20.59
N ARG A 394 3.61 9.60 20.59
CA ARG A 394 2.38 10.03 19.92
C ARG A 394 2.42 9.74 18.43
N ARG A 395 3.53 10.04 17.75
CA ARG A 395 3.68 9.74 16.32
C ARG A 395 3.61 8.25 16.05
N ASP A 396 4.29 7.43 16.86
CA ASP A 396 4.23 5.97 16.73
C ASP A 396 2.80 5.44 16.94
N TYR A 397 2.05 6.04 17.89
CA TYR A 397 0.66 5.70 18.12
C TYR A 397 -0.24 6.04 16.92
N ILE A 398 -0.05 7.21 16.30
CA ILE A 398 -0.73 7.59 15.05
C ILE A 398 -0.44 6.58 13.92
N GLU A 399 0.81 6.12 13.79
CA GLU A 399 1.16 5.08 12.80
C GLU A 399 0.45 3.75 13.08
N LEU A 400 0.34 3.35 14.36
CA LEU A 400 -0.42 2.15 14.71
C LEU A 400 -1.92 2.32 14.40
N LEU A 401 -2.52 3.46 14.70
CA LEU A 401 -3.91 3.73 14.30
C LEU A 401 -4.10 3.58 12.78
N LYS A 402 -3.17 4.12 11.99
CA LYS A 402 -3.18 4.02 10.52
C LYS A 402 -3.14 2.57 10.04
N ILE A 403 -2.31 1.74 10.68
CA ILE A 403 -2.21 0.30 10.39
C ILE A 403 -3.49 -0.44 10.78
N MET A 404 -4.12 -0.06 11.90
CA MET A 404 -5.38 -0.68 12.32
C MET A 404 -6.52 -0.37 11.35
N VAL A 405 -6.58 0.85 10.82
CA VAL A 405 -7.49 1.22 9.71
C VAL A 405 -7.25 0.33 8.50
N LEU A 406 -5.99 0.08 8.11
CA LEU A 406 -5.65 -0.86 7.04
C LEU A 406 -6.20 -2.26 7.33
N ILE A 407 -5.92 -2.83 8.50
CA ILE A 407 -6.41 -4.16 8.88
C ILE A 407 -7.94 -4.23 8.83
N ILE A 408 -8.63 -3.26 9.42
CA ILE A 408 -10.11 -3.21 9.44
C ILE A 408 -10.66 -3.13 8.03
N THR A 409 -10.12 -2.25 7.17
CA THR A 409 -10.57 -2.11 5.79
C THR A 409 -10.40 -3.41 5.00
N LYS A 410 -9.28 -4.11 5.17
CA LYS A 410 -9.04 -5.39 4.50
C LYS A 410 -9.96 -6.50 5.01
N ILE A 411 -10.24 -6.57 6.31
CA ILE A 411 -11.22 -7.52 6.86
C ILE A 411 -12.65 -7.17 6.40
N TYR A 412 -12.99 -5.88 6.32
CA TYR A 412 -14.29 -5.42 5.86
C TYR A 412 -14.55 -5.80 4.38
N GLU A 413 -13.55 -5.67 3.52
CA GLU A 413 -13.60 -6.11 2.11
C GLU A 413 -14.03 -7.58 1.99
N GLU A 414 -13.45 -8.44 2.83
CA GLU A 414 -13.71 -9.87 2.85
C GLU A 414 -15.17 -10.19 3.20
N PHE A 415 -15.70 -9.54 4.22
CA PHE A 415 -17.09 -9.77 4.63
C PHE A 415 -18.10 -9.13 3.68
N CYS A 416 -17.76 -8.03 3.01
CA CYS A 416 -18.54 -7.51 1.88
C CYS A 416 -18.67 -8.58 0.78
N TRP A 417 -17.55 -9.18 0.37
CA TRP A 417 -17.56 -10.27 -0.61
C TRP A 417 -18.41 -11.46 -0.17
N TRP A 418 -18.25 -11.88 1.09
CA TRP A 418 -18.97 -13.03 1.63
C TRP A 418 -20.49 -12.80 1.68
N LYS A 419 -20.94 -11.59 2.05
CA LYS A 419 -22.35 -11.19 2.05
C LYS A 419 -22.94 -11.19 0.64
N ASP A 420 -22.19 -10.71 -0.35
CA ASP A 420 -22.63 -10.74 -1.75
C ASP A 420 -22.87 -12.17 -2.25
N ARG A 421 -21.97 -13.11 -1.92
CA ARG A 421 -22.14 -14.53 -2.30
C ARG A 421 -23.34 -15.19 -1.64
N LYS A 422 -23.63 -14.91 -0.37
CA LYS A 422 -24.83 -15.45 0.31
C LYS A 422 -26.15 -15.02 -0.33
N LYS A 423 -26.16 -13.89 -1.05
CA LYS A 423 -27.35 -13.41 -1.78
C LYS A 423 -27.56 -14.13 -3.12
N VAL A 424 -26.56 -14.83 -3.64
CA VAL A 424 -26.67 -15.69 -4.82
C VAL A 424 -27.02 -17.10 -4.35
N PRO A 425 -28.20 -17.66 -4.69
CA PRO A 425 -28.56 -19.01 -4.29
C PRO A 425 -27.50 -20.02 -4.77
N ILE A 426 -27.12 -20.96 -3.90
CA ILE A 426 -26.09 -22.01 -4.09
C ILE A 426 -26.55 -23.08 -5.13
N ASN A 427 -27.38 -22.73 -6.11
CA ASN A 427 -27.88 -23.67 -7.12
C ASN A 427 -27.26 -23.49 -8.52
N GLU A 428 -26.19 -22.69 -8.68
CA GLU A 428 -25.45 -22.60 -9.95
C GLU A 428 -23.93 -22.43 -9.72
N LEU A 429 -23.27 -23.47 -9.20
CA LEU A 429 -21.84 -23.72 -9.36
C LEU A 429 -21.62 -25.20 -9.71
#